data_AF-A0A3A9W409-F1
#
_entry.id   AF-A0A3A9W409-F1
#
_cell.length_a   1.000
_cell.length_b   1.000
_cell.length_c   1.000
_cell.angle_alpha   90.00
_cell.angle_beta   90.00
_cell.angle_gamma   90.00
#
_symmetry.space_group_name_H-M   'P 1'
#
loop_
_entity.id
_entity.type
_entity.pdbx_description
1 polymer ?
#
loop_
_entity_poly.entity_id
_entity_poly.type
_entity_poly.pdbx_seq_one_letter_code
_entity_poly.pdbx_strand_id
1 'polypeptide(L)'
;MDWYDTFRNTKINYWLIALSLAIGPLLYFYIKSITTSNFKFRKKDFLHFIPVCLYIVYKISIFIYDAAQPGFEDTQNGYLKVFLDEKYVGPLIGVVENLQMLLYLAFTIQLYYVYRKKIQHFFSNTYSLELNWIRNFLFIYSFLFLYSLFQRVIGSVITELHWTQRWWYHFFTAVAIIYIGIKGYFTDTSKLNNLNFSVSVKETTSTPPSELSSDVIRNKKKIMEFMEEEKPFLNPDLNLTQLSQMLKIPASVVSETVNSGFDKNFNDFVNSYRVKEVQAMLKEGKQQQLSLLGIAYECGFNSKATFNRVFKKLTNTSPSQYSASQNKT
;
A
#
# COMPACT_ATOMS: atom_id res chain seq x y z
N MET A 1 28.18 -34.49 -4.80
CA MET A 1 27.80 -35.16 -3.55
C MET A 1 27.51 -34.05 -2.56
N ASP A 2 26.25 -33.62 -2.51
CA ASP A 2 25.82 -32.57 -1.60
C ASP A 2 25.73 -33.16 -0.18
N TRP A 3 25.80 -32.34 0.88
CA TRP A 3 25.68 -32.78 2.29
C TRP A 3 24.48 -33.73 2.53
N TYR A 4 23.39 -33.57 1.77
CA TYR A 4 22.22 -34.46 1.84
C TYR A 4 22.50 -35.91 1.45
N ASP A 5 23.53 -36.20 0.65
CA ASP A 5 23.87 -37.55 0.20
C ASP A 5 24.50 -38.41 1.31
N THR A 6 25.01 -37.77 2.38
CA THR A 6 25.69 -38.44 3.50
C THR A 6 24.71 -39.00 4.53
N PHE A 7 23.48 -38.46 4.60
CA PHE A 7 22.44 -38.91 5.55
C PHE A 7 21.19 -39.38 4.79
N ARG A 8 21.30 -40.57 4.20
CA ARG A 8 20.27 -41.21 3.34
C ARG A 8 18.93 -41.51 4.02
N ASN A 9 18.80 -41.23 5.31
CA ASN A 9 17.65 -41.58 6.14
C ASN A 9 16.95 -40.33 6.71
N THR A 10 17.40 -39.12 6.33
CA THR A 10 16.85 -37.88 6.87
C THR A 10 15.41 -37.66 6.41
N LYS A 11 14.48 -37.57 7.36
CA LYS A 11 13.04 -37.37 7.08
C LYS A 11 12.66 -35.91 6.79
N ILE A 12 13.64 -35.06 6.47
CA ILE A 12 13.46 -33.62 6.31
C ILE A 12 12.45 -33.26 5.22
N ASN A 13 12.33 -34.09 4.17
CA ASN A 13 11.43 -33.86 3.04
C ASN A 13 9.94 -33.90 3.42
N TYR A 14 9.58 -34.48 4.57
CA TYR A 14 8.21 -34.44 5.12
C TYR A 14 7.90 -33.11 5.82
N TRP A 15 8.94 -32.43 6.30
CA TRP A 15 8.85 -31.20 7.10
C TRP A 15 9.13 -29.92 6.32
N LEU A 16 9.46 -30.04 5.03
CA LEU A 16 9.42 -28.94 4.06
C LEU A 16 7.96 -28.55 3.79
N ILE A 17 7.28 -28.06 4.83
CA ILE A 17 5.89 -27.64 4.80
C ILE A 17 5.79 -26.34 4.01
N ALA A 18 4.78 -26.27 3.15
CA ALA A 18 4.43 -25.09 2.37
C ALA A 18 3.82 -23.99 3.25
N LEU A 19 4.59 -23.45 4.19
CA LEU A 19 4.26 -22.18 4.85
C LEU A 19 4.13 -21.03 3.83
N SER A 20 4.64 -21.23 2.61
CA SER A 20 4.36 -20.44 1.41
C SER A 20 2.87 -20.15 1.19
N LEU A 21 1.97 -21.10 1.46
CA LEU A 21 0.52 -20.91 1.37
C LEU A 21 0.01 -19.86 2.37
N ALA A 22 0.73 -19.56 3.45
CA ALA A 22 0.34 -18.51 4.40
C ALA A 22 0.77 -17.10 3.93
N ILE A 23 1.77 -16.98 3.05
CA ILE A 23 2.41 -15.69 2.74
C ILE A 23 1.42 -14.70 2.10
N GLY A 24 0.59 -15.14 1.16
CA GLY A 24 -0.43 -14.30 0.52
C GLY A 24 -1.43 -13.71 1.54
N PRO A 25 -2.15 -14.54 2.31
CA PRO A 25 -3.01 -14.09 3.41
C PRO A 25 -2.30 -13.18 4.41
N LEU A 26 -1.09 -13.54 4.85
CA LEU A 26 -0.31 -12.75 5.81
C LEU A 26 0.00 -11.35 5.26
N LEU A 27 0.43 -11.25 4.01
CA LEU A 27 0.69 -9.97 3.36
C LEU A 27 -0.58 -9.10 3.33
N TYR A 28 -1.71 -9.67 2.90
CA TYR A 28 -2.98 -8.97 2.85
C TYR A 28 -3.41 -8.46 4.22
N PHE A 29 -3.38 -9.31 5.26
CA PHE A 29 -3.78 -8.93 6.60
C PHE A 29 -2.81 -7.96 7.27
N TYR A 30 -1.51 -8.06 6.98
CA TYR A 30 -0.53 -7.08 7.43
C TYR A 30 -0.86 -5.68 6.90
N ILE A 31 -1.05 -5.53 5.59
CA ILE A 31 -1.43 -4.24 5.00
C ILE A 31 -2.80 -3.79 5.49
N LYS A 32 -3.76 -4.70 5.65
CA LYS A 32 -5.09 -4.40 6.22
C LYS A 32 -5.01 -3.88 7.65
N SER A 33 -4.12 -4.43 8.46
CA SER A 33 -3.93 -3.99 9.85
C SER A 33 -3.42 -2.55 9.96
N ILE A 34 -2.61 -2.12 9.00
CA ILE A 34 -2.04 -0.77 8.96
C ILE A 34 -3.02 0.24 8.32
N THR A 35 -3.74 -0.18 7.29
CA THR A 35 -4.58 0.71 6.47
C THR A 35 -6.03 0.82 6.95
N THR A 36 -6.45 -0.02 7.91
CA THR A 36 -7.79 0.00 8.47
C THR A 36 -7.77 0.53 9.90
N SER A 37 -8.45 1.66 10.14
CA SER A 37 -8.60 2.21 11.50
C SER A 37 -9.25 1.18 12.42
N ASN A 38 -8.70 1.04 13.63
CA ASN A 38 -9.18 0.11 14.66
C ASN A 38 -9.30 -1.35 14.17
N PHE A 39 -8.40 -1.78 13.28
CA PHE A 39 -8.37 -3.16 12.82
C PHE A 39 -8.23 -4.14 13.99
N LYS A 40 -9.06 -5.19 13.97
CA LYS A 40 -8.95 -6.33 14.87
C LYS A 40 -9.07 -7.59 14.03
N PHE A 41 -8.16 -8.53 14.24
CA PHE A 41 -8.19 -9.83 13.60
C PHE A 41 -9.34 -10.65 14.19
N ARG A 42 -10.31 -11.05 13.36
CA ARG A 42 -11.54 -11.73 13.77
C ARG A 42 -11.43 -13.24 13.57
N LYS A 43 -12.27 -14.01 14.24
CA LYS A 43 -12.32 -15.47 14.07
C LYS A 43 -12.51 -15.91 12.61
N LYS A 44 -13.29 -15.15 11.81
CA LYS A 44 -13.50 -15.43 10.38
C LYS A 44 -12.25 -15.23 9.53
N ASP A 45 -11.31 -14.38 9.97
CA ASP A 45 -10.07 -14.14 9.23
C ASP A 45 -9.14 -15.37 9.25
N PHE A 46 -9.28 -16.25 10.25
CA PHE A 46 -8.56 -17.54 10.28
C PHE A 46 -8.97 -18.49 9.14
N LEU A 47 -10.13 -18.30 8.52
CA LEU A 47 -10.58 -19.14 7.39
C LEU A 47 -9.62 -19.05 6.20
N HIS A 48 -8.92 -17.92 6.04
CA HIS A 48 -7.92 -17.72 4.99
C HIS A 48 -6.69 -18.63 5.13
N PHE A 49 -6.51 -19.26 6.30
CA PHE A 49 -5.40 -20.16 6.61
C PHE A 49 -5.80 -21.64 6.56
N ILE A 50 -7.06 -21.96 6.26
CA ILE A 50 -7.53 -23.34 6.07
C ILE A 50 -6.65 -24.12 5.08
N PRO A 51 -6.26 -23.59 3.91
CA PRO A 51 -5.40 -24.34 2.98
C PRO A 51 -4.07 -24.78 3.60
N VAL A 52 -3.46 -23.93 4.43
CA VAL A 52 -2.21 -24.23 5.14
C VAL A 52 -2.44 -25.35 6.14
N CYS A 53 -3.48 -25.24 6.97
CA CYS A 53 -3.82 -26.26 7.96
C CYS A 53 -4.11 -27.62 7.31
N LEU A 54 -4.90 -27.65 6.24
CA LEU A 54 -5.21 -28.88 5.50
C LEU A 54 -3.94 -29.50 4.92
N TYR A 55 -3.03 -28.70 4.36
CA TYR A 55 -1.79 -29.22 3.82
C TYR A 55 -0.85 -29.77 4.90
N ILE A 56 -0.79 -29.13 6.08
CA ILE A 56 -0.05 -29.65 7.24
C ILE A 56 -0.63 -31.00 7.68
N VAL A 57 -1.94 -31.11 7.83
CA VAL A 57 -2.61 -32.36 8.19
C VAL A 57 -2.31 -33.45 7.16
N TYR A 58 -2.36 -33.12 5.87
CA TYR A 58 -1.98 -34.03 4.80
C TYR A 58 -0.51 -34.50 4.92
N LYS A 59 0.45 -33.58 5.14
CA LYS A 59 1.88 -33.93 5.33
C LYS A 59 2.11 -34.85 6.52
N ILE A 60 1.45 -34.58 7.64
CA ILE A 60 1.50 -35.43 8.83
C ILE A 60 0.91 -36.81 8.53
N SER A 61 -0.20 -36.86 7.78
CA SER A 61 -0.87 -38.12 7.44
C SER A 61 0.00 -39.02 6.55
N ILE A 62 0.66 -38.46 5.53
CA ILE A 62 1.57 -39.24 4.68
C ILE A 62 2.79 -39.71 5.47
N PHE A 63 3.31 -38.89 6.39
CA PHE A 63 4.45 -39.26 7.24
C PHE A 63 4.09 -40.43 8.15
N ILE A 64 2.94 -40.37 8.83
CA ILE A 64 2.46 -41.45 9.70
C ILE A 64 2.29 -42.75 8.91
N TYR A 65 1.71 -42.69 7.72
CA TYR A 65 1.53 -43.87 6.88
C TYR A 65 2.87 -44.47 6.45
N ASP A 66 3.78 -43.65 5.92
CA ASP A 66 5.08 -44.10 5.43
C ASP A 66 5.95 -44.63 6.58
N ALA A 67 5.91 -43.99 7.75
CA ALA A 67 6.61 -44.42 8.94
C ALA A 67 6.13 -45.77 9.50
N ALA A 68 4.90 -46.17 9.20
CA ALA A 68 4.38 -47.47 9.57
C ALA A 68 4.77 -48.60 8.58
N GLN A 69 5.40 -48.27 7.45
CA GLN A 69 5.79 -49.28 6.46
C GLN A 69 7.14 -49.92 6.78
N PRO A 70 7.32 -51.24 6.51
CA PRO A 70 8.62 -51.90 6.65
C PRO A 70 9.70 -51.24 5.79
N GLY A 71 10.91 -51.11 6.35
CA GLY A 71 12.07 -50.55 5.64
C GLY A 71 12.07 -49.03 5.52
N PHE A 72 11.10 -48.32 6.13
CA PHE A 72 11.10 -46.85 6.11
C PHE A 72 12.36 -46.26 6.75
N GLU A 73 12.87 -46.82 7.84
CA GLU A 73 14.08 -46.30 8.52
C GLU A 73 15.33 -46.28 7.63
N ASP A 74 15.36 -47.14 6.62
CA ASP A 74 16.48 -47.28 5.69
C ASP A 74 16.36 -46.36 4.45
N THR A 75 15.24 -45.64 4.31
CA THR A 75 14.99 -44.75 3.17
C THR A 75 14.83 -43.30 3.60
N GLN A 76 15.07 -42.36 2.66
CA GLN A 76 14.80 -40.94 2.90
C GLN A 76 13.31 -40.61 2.80
N ASN A 77 12.67 -41.17 1.77
CA ASN A 77 11.27 -40.97 1.42
C ASN A 77 10.56 -42.35 1.36
N GLY A 78 9.36 -42.42 1.92
CA GLY A 78 8.47 -43.56 1.83
C GLY A 78 7.61 -43.56 0.56
N TYR A 79 6.73 -44.57 0.46
CA TYR A 79 5.95 -44.82 -0.74
C TYR A 79 5.02 -43.64 -1.09
N LEU A 80 4.21 -43.15 -0.15
CA LEU A 80 3.28 -42.05 -0.43
C LEU A 80 4.03 -40.76 -0.73
N LYS A 81 5.15 -40.50 -0.04
CA LYS A 81 5.97 -39.33 -0.34
C LYS A 81 6.47 -39.31 -1.78
N VAL A 82 6.93 -40.43 -2.33
CA VAL A 82 7.44 -40.50 -3.71
C VAL A 82 6.30 -40.55 -4.72
N PHE A 83 5.37 -41.49 -4.56
CA PHE A 83 4.41 -41.84 -5.61
C PHE A 83 3.14 -40.99 -5.60
N LEU A 84 2.80 -40.34 -4.48
CA LEU A 84 1.65 -39.45 -4.36
C LEU A 84 2.08 -37.99 -4.21
N ASP A 85 2.90 -37.68 -3.21
CA ASP A 85 3.24 -36.32 -2.85
C ASP A 85 4.12 -35.64 -3.89
N GLU A 86 5.32 -36.14 -4.16
CA GLU A 86 6.25 -35.52 -5.12
C GLU A 86 5.71 -35.56 -6.55
N LYS A 87 5.06 -36.66 -6.93
CA LYS A 87 4.57 -36.85 -8.30
C LYS A 87 3.33 -36.01 -8.63
N TYR A 88 2.38 -35.86 -7.71
CA TYR A 88 1.07 -35.25 -8.00
C TYR A 88 0.73 -34.07 -7.08
N VAL A 89 0.77 -34.27 -5.76
CA VAL A 89 0.26 -33.26 -4.82
C VAL A 89 1.19 -32.03 -4.75
N GLY A 90 2.51 -32.22 -4.75
CA GLY A 90 3.51 -31.16 -4.73
C GLY A 90 3.37 -30.19 -5.91
N PRO A 91 3.37 -30.66 -7.17
CA PRO A 91 3.12 -29.80 -8.34
C PRO A 91 1.77 -29.08 -8.27
N LEU A 92 0.70 -29.78 -7.87
CA LEU A 92 -0.63 -29.17 -7.70
C LEU A 92 -0.60 -28.04 -6.67
N ILE A 93 -0.01 -28.28 -5.49
CA ILE A 93 0.13 -27.28 -4.44
C ILE A 93 0.98 -26.11 -4.94
N GLY A 94 2.04 -26.35 -5.68
CA GLY A 94 2.84 -25.29 -6.30
C GLY A 94 2.02 -24.39 -7.24
N VAL A 95 1.08 -24.96 -8.02
CA VAL A 95 0.14 -24.16 -8.84
C VAL A 95 -0.83 -23.38 -7.97
N VAL A 96 -1.44 -24.03 -6.97
CA VAL A 96 -2.37 -23.40 -6.01
C VAL A 96 -1.71 -22.23 -5.29
N GLU A 97 -0.46 -22.38 -4.84
CA GLU A 97 0.33 -21.32 -4.20
C GLU A 97 0.46 -20.08 -5.10
N ASN A 98 0.78 -20.24 -6.38
CA ASN A 98 0.95 -19.09 -7.27
C ASN A 98 -0.38 -18.39 -7.55
N LEU A 99 -1.46 -19.15 -7.77
CA LEU A 99 -2.79 -18.60 -8.00
C LEU A 99 -3.29 -17.85 -6.76
N GLN A 100 -3.11 -18.47 -5.59
CA GLN A 100 -3.45 -17.86 -4.32
C GLN A 100 -2.63 -16.59 -4.07
N MET A 101 -1.32 -16.63 -4.32
CA MET A 101 -0.45 -15.46 -4.20
C MET A 101 -0.90 -14.32 -5.12
N LEU A 102 -1.17 -14.61 -6.39
CA LEU A 102 -1.65 -13.61 -7.35
C LEU A 102 -2.97 -12.96 -6.88
N LEU A 103 -3.90 -13.77 -6.38
CA LEU A 103 -5.18 -13.30 -5.85
C LEU A 103 -4.99 -12.36 -4.65
N TYR A 104 -4.21 -12.76 -3.64
CA TYR A 104 -3.96 -11.91 -2.47
C TYR A 104 -3.14 -10.67 -2.81
N LEU A 105 -2.22 -10.76 -3.76
CA LEU A 105 -1.46 -9.61 -4.23
C LEU A 105 -2.41 -8.58 -4.88
N ALA A 106 -3.35 -9.03 -5.72
CA ALA A 106 -4.39 -8.18 -6.29
C ALA A 106 -5.27 -7.54 -5.21
N PHE A 107 -5.77 -8.32 -4.24
CA PHE A 107 -6.55 -7.79 -3.10
C PHE A 107 -5.75 -6.80 -2.26
N THR A 108 -4.46 -7.03 -2.06
CA THR A 108 -3.59 -6.14 -1.27
C THR A 108 -3.34 -4.83 -2.01
N ILE A 109 -3.09 -4.88 -3.32
CA ILE A 109 -2.93 -3.68 -4.16
C ILE A 109 -4.23 -2.87 -4.19
N GLN A 110 -5.37 -3.54 -4.38
CA GLN A 110 -6.69 -2.89 -4.35
C GLN A 110 -6.94 -2.21 -3.00
N LEU A 111 -6.67 -2.92 -1.89
CA LEU A 111 -6.80 -2.39 -0.54
C LEU A 111 -5.94 -1.13 -0.33
N TYR A 112 -4.67 -1.18 -0.76
CA TYR A 112 -3.76 -0.04 -0.67
C TYR A 112 -4.25 1.13 -1.53
N TYR A 113 -4.72 0.88 -2.74
CA TYR A 113 -5.26 1.91 -3.63
C TYR A 113 -6.50 2.61 -3.03
N VAL A 114 -7.45 1.83 -2.52
CA VAL A 114 -8.65 2.36 -1.84
C VAL A 114 -8.26 3.20 -0.63
N TYR A 115 -7.32 2.72 0.18
CA TYR A 115 -6.77 3.48 1.30
C TYR A 115 -6.17 4.83 0.85
N ARG A 116 -5.33 4.82 -0.19
CA ARG A 116 -4.70 6.03 -0.74
C ARG A 116 -5.72 7.06 -1.20
N LYS A 117 -6.76 6.61 -1.90
CA LYS A 117 -7.86 7.47 -2.36
C LYS A 117 -8.57 8.12 -1.16
N LYS A 118 -8.94 7.35 -0.14
CA LYS A 118 -9.58 7.88 1.09
C LYS A 118 -8.75 8.96 1.78
N ILE A 119 -7.43 8.75 1.90
CA ILE A 119 -6.52 9.72 2.51
C ILE A 119 -6.55 11.06 1.74
N GLN A 120 -6.54 11.03 0.41
CA GLN A 120 -6.57 12.24 -0.42
C GLN A 120 -7.93 12.97 -0.39
N HIS A 121 -9.03 12.24 -0.24
CA HIS A 121 -10.35 12.87 -0.10
C HIS A 121 -10.60 13.48 1.27
N PHE A 122 -9.83 13.12 2.30
CA PHE A 122 -10.12 13.53 3.67
C PHE A 122 -9.10 14.50 4.28
N PHE A 123 -7.82 14.39 3.91
CA PHE A 123 -6.73 15.15 4.53
C PHE A 123 -6.03 16.11 3.55
N SER A 124 -5.76 17.35 4.01
CA SER A 124 -5.01 18.35 3.23
C SER A 124 -3.50 18.06 3.17
N ASN A 125 -2.95 17.43 4.20
CA ASN A 125 -1.58 16.94 4.24
C ASN A 125 -1.57 15.42 4.39
N THR A 126 -1.03 14.73 3.38
CA THR A 126 -1.12 13.26 3.28
C THR A 126 0.21 12.56 3.45
N TYR A 127 1.34 13.29 3.49
CA TYR A 127 2.70 12.74 3.42
C TYR A 127 2.98 11.58 4.37
N SER A 128 2.70 11.76 5.67
CA SER A 128 2.91 10.73 6.69
C SER A 128 1.86 9.62 6.66
N LEU A 129 0.69 9.89 6.08
CA LEU A 129 -0.43 8.95 5.98
C LEU A 129 -0.35 8.10 4.71
N GLU A 130 0.39 8.53 3.70
CA GLU A 130 0.40 7.93 2.37
C GLU A 130 1.10 6.56 2.29
N LEU A 131 1.93 6.22 3.28
CA LEU A 131 2.63 4.94 3.36
C LEU A 131 3.32 4.56 2.04
N ASN A 132 4.08 5.49 1.46
CA ASN A 132 4.75 5.31 0.17
C ASN A 132 5.70 4.09 0.13
N TRP A 133 6.20 3.66 1.29
CA TRP A 133 7.03 2.45 1.40
C TRP A 133 6.23 1.17 1.11
N ILE A 134 4.92 1.12 1.41
CA ILE A 134 4.05 -0.02 1.06
C ILE A 134 3.93 -0.14 -0.44
N ARG A 135 3.69 0.98 -1.15
CA ARG A 135 3.67 1.01 -2.62
C ARG A 135 4.95 0.44 -3.20
N ASN A 136 6.10 0.93 -2.72
CA ASN A 136 7.41 0.48 -3.21
C ASN A 136 7.62 -1.01 -2.92
N PHE A 137 7.26 -1.47 -1.71
CA PHE A 137 7.30 -2.88 -1.36
C PHE A 137 6.40 -3.73 -2.28
N LEU A 138 5.16 -3.32 -2.55
CA LEU A 138 4.25 -4.04 -3.43
C LEU A 138 4.81 -4.14 -4.86
N PHE A 139 5.43 -3.07 -5.38
CA PHE A 139 6.11 -3.13 -6.68
C PHE A 139 7.29 -4.10 -6.67
N ILE A 140 8.18 -4.01 -5.68
CA ILE A 140 9.33 -4.90 -5.53
C ILE A 140 8.87 -6.36 -5.42
N TYR A 141 7.88 -6.63 -4.56
CA TYR A 141 7.37 -7.97 -4.33
C TYR A 141 6.66 -8.53 -5.56
N SER A 142 5.88 -7.71 -6.28
CA SER A 142 5.25 -8.12 -7.56
C SER A 142 6.30 -8.47 -8.60
N PHE A 143 7.36 -7.66 -8.71
CA PHE A 143 8.48 -7.96 -9.60
C PHE A 143 9.19 -9.25 -9.21
N LEU A 144 9.50 -9.46 -7.93
CA LEU A 144 10.12 -10.70 -7.44
C LEU A 144 9.24 -11.93 -7.68
N PHE A 145 7.92 -11.80 -7.51
CA PHE A 145 6.97 -12.87 -7.82
C PHE A 145 6.99 -13.21 -9.32
N LEU A 146 6.90 -12.21 -10.20
CA LEU A 146 6.99 -12.44 -11.65
C LEU A 146 8.35 -13.03 -12.05
N TYR A 147 9.44 -12.56 -11.45
CA TYR A 147 10.78 -13.11 -11.65
C TYR A 147 10.86 -14.58 -11.21
N SER A 148 10.22 -14.95 -10.10
CA SER A 148 10.16 -16.34 -9.66
C SER A 148 9.36 -17.25 -10.61
N LEU A 149 8.24 -16.75 -11.13
CA LEU A 149 7.45 -17.47 -12.14
C LEU A 149 8.25 -17.65 -13.43
N PHE A 150 8.94 -16.60 -13.86
CA PHE A 150 9.82 -16.64 -15.02
C PHE A 150 10.91 -17.71 -14.85
N GLN A 151 11.66 -17.69 -13.74
CA GLN A 151 12.65 -18.74 -13.46
C GLN A 151 12.06 -20.15 -13.43
N ARG A 152 10.84 -20.32 -12.91
CA ARG A 152 10.16 -21.62 -12.89
C ARG A 152 9.81 -22.11 -14.29
N VAL A 153 9.30 -21.24 -15.16
CA VAL A 153 8.99 -21.57 -16.56
C VAL A 153 10.27 -21.92 -17.34
N ILE A 154 11.30 -21.05 -17.27
CA ILE A 154 12.59 -21.32 -17.93
C ILE A 154 13.18 -22.64 -17.44
N GLY A 155 13.20 -22.82 -16.11
CA GLY A 155 13.73 -23.98 -15.42
C GLY A 155 13.03 -25.31 -15.69
N SER A 156 11.82 -25.29 -16.26
CA SER A 156 11.02 -26.50 -16.53
C SER A 156 10.79 -26.76 -18.02
N VAL A 157 10.78 -25.70 -18.86
CA VAL A 157 10.46 -25.81 -20.28
C VAL A 157 11.68 -25.65 -21.18
N ILE A 158 12.66 -24.83 -20.79
CA ILE A 158 13.78 -24.45 -21.67
C ILE A 158 15.07 -25.15 -21.26
N THR A 159 15.52 -24.94 -20.03
CA THR A 159 16.77 -25.50 -19.52
C THR A 159 16.73 -25.58 -18.00
N GLU A 160 17.35 -26.61 -17.44
CA GLU A 160 17.45 -26.75 -15.99
C GLU A 160 18.35 -25.66 -15.41
N LEU A 161 17.77 -24.80 -14.57
CA LEU A 161 18.53 -23.74 -13.90
C LEU A 161 19.26 -24.28 -12.68
N HIS A 162 20.58 -24.06 -12.64
CA HIS A 162 21.43 -24.39 -11.49
C HIS A 162 21.06 -23.56 -10.26
N TRP A 163 21.40 -24.07 -9.07
CA TRP A 163 21.15 -23.38 -7.79
C TRP A 163 21.70 -21.95 -7.77
N THR A 164 22.92 -21.72 -8.28
CA THR A 164 23.55 -20.39 -8.32
C THR A 164 22.75 -19.39 -9.15
N GLN A 165 22.04 -19.84 -10.19
CA GLN A 165 21.17 -19.00 -11.01
C GLN A 165 19.85 -18.70 -10.28
N ARG A 166 19.28 -19.69 -9.57
CA ARG A 166 18.05 -19.54 -8.77
C ARG A 166 18.25 -18.69 -7.52
N TRP A 167 19.46 -18.71 -6.96
CA TRP A 167 19.80 -18.10 -5.67
C TRP A 167 19.48 -16.60 -5.59
N TRP A 168 19.61 -15.86 -6.69
CA TRP A 168 19.34 -14.42 -6.74
C TRP A 168 17.92 -14.05 -6.31
N TYR A 169 16.92 -14.88 -6.61
CA TYR A 169 15.55 -14.67 -6.14
C TYR A 169 15.48 -14.64 -4.61
N HIS A 170 16.13 -15.59 -3.95
CA HIS A 170 16.16 -15.68 -2.48
C HIS A 170 16.91 -14.51 -1.86
N PHE A 171 18.06 -14.12 -2.45
CA PHE A 171 18.83 -12.96 -1.99
C PHE A 171 18.00 -11.68 -2.03
N PHE A 172 17.39 -11.34 -3.17
CA PHE A 172 16.58 -10.12 -3.29
C PHE A 172 15.29 -10.18 -2.46
N THR A 173 14.71 -11.37 -2.28
CA THR A 173 13.57 -11.56 -1.37
C THR A 173 13.96 -11.29 0.08
N ALA A 174 15.13 -11.74 0.54
CA ALA A 174 15.64 -11.44 1.87
C ALA A 174 15.86 -9.93 2.07
N VAL A 175 16.44 -9.25 1.08
CA VAL A 175 16.59 -7.78 1.09
C VAL A 175 15.22 -7.09 1.18
N ALA A 176 14.23 -7.56 0.42
CA ALA A 176 12.87 -7.00 0.47
C ALA A 176 12.20 -7.20 1.84
N ILE A 177 12.41 -8.35 2.49
CA ILE A 177 11.94 -8.66 3.85
C ILE A 177 12.59 -7.73 4.89
N ILE A 178 13.89 -7.49 4.79
CA ILE A 178 14.59 -6.55 5.66
C ILE A 178 14.05 -5.13 5.44
N TYR A 179 13.87 -4.71 4.19
CA TYR A 179 13.30 -3.41 3.84
C TYR A 179 11.93 -3.18 4.47
N ILE A 180 11.00 -4.15 4.34
CA ILE A 180 9.66 -4.05 4.96
C ILE A 180 9.74 -4.08 6.47
N GLY A 181 10.62 -4.89 7.06
CA GLY A 181 10.82 -4.94 8.51
C GLY A 181 11.27 -3.59 9.08
N ILE A 182 12.30 -2.99 8.47
CA ILE A 182 12.81 -1.66 8.86
C ILE A 182 11.73 -0.59 8.67
N LYS A 183 11.10 -0.52 7.49
CA LYS A 183 10.08 0.51 7.22
C LYS A 183 8.84 0.34 8.10
N GLY A 184 8.41 -0.90 8.33
CA GLY A 184 7.29 -1.21 9.23
C GLY A 184 7.59 -0.76 10.66
N TYR A 185 8.79 -1.06 11.18
CA TYR A 185 9.18 -0.70 12.54
C TYR A 185 9.28 0.82 12.76
N PHE A 186 9.88 1.55 11.82
CA PHE A 186 10.07 3.01 11.94
C PHE A 186 8.86 3.85 11.48
N THR A 187 7.79 3.22 10.98
CA THR A 187 6.57 3.95 10.62
C THR A 187 5.69 4.12 11.85
N ASP A 188 5.50 5.37 12.25
CA ASP A 188 4.52 5.71 13.30
C ASP A 188 3.08 5.45 12.80
N THR A 189 2.52 4.32 13.23
CA THR A 189 1.14 3.90 12.89
C THR A 189 0.09 4.49 13.82
N SER A 190 0.48 5.21 14.89
CA SER A 190 -0.48 5.81 15.83
C SER A 190 -1.44 6.79 15.14
N LYS A 191 -0.91 7.54 14.16
CA LYS A 191 -1.67 8.48 13.31
C LYS A 191 -2.72 7.80 12.44
N LEU A 192 -2.62 6.48 12.24
CA LEU A 192 -3.52 5.68 11.40
C LEU A 192 -4.68 5.07 12.20
N ASN A 193 -4.45 4.78 13.49
CA ASN A 193 -5.41 4.07 14.33
C ASN A 193 -6.71 4.85 14.56
N ASN A 194 -6.64 6.19 14.56
CA ASN A 194 -7.76 7.08 14.85
C ASN A 194 -8.32 7.80 13.60
N LEU A 195 -8.03 7.30 12.40
CA LEU A 195 -8.57 7.88 11.17
C LEU A 195 -10.08 7.61 11.09
N ASN A 196 -10.88 8.60 11.46
CA ASN A 196 -12.32 8.52 11.40
C ASN A 196 -12.84 8.92 10.00
N PHE A 197 -13.01 7.92 9.13
CA PHE A 197 -13.65 8.09 7.82
C PHE A 197 -15.19 7.96 7.88
N SER A 198 -15.84 8.24 9.01
CA SER A 198 -17.29 8.04 9.23
C SER A 198 -18.20 8.76 8.23
N VAL A 199 -17.67 9.75 7.52
CA VAL A 199 -18.37 10.40 6.42
C VAL A 199 -18.28 9.50 5.19
N SER A 200 -19.38 8.86 4.83
CA SER A 200 -19.53 8.22 3.53
C SER A 200 -19.49 9.30 2.46
N VAL A 201 -18.30 9.55 1.91
CA VAL A 201 -18.14 10.33 0.70
C VAL A 201 -18.72 9.47 -0.42
N LYS A 202 -19.91 9.82 -0.92
CA LYS A 202 -20.38 9.26 -2.19
C LYS A 202 -19.34 9.61 -3.23
N GLU A 203 -18.82 8.59 -3.93
CA GLU A 203 -18.06 8.83 -5.14
C GLU A 203 -19.04 9.32 -6.21
N THR A 204 -19.28 10.63 -6.26
CA THR A 204 -19.98 11.25 -7.37
C THR A 204 -19.01 11.37 -8.53
N THR A 205 -19.39 10.82 -9.68
CA THR A 205 -18.75 11.09 -10.97
C THR A 205 -18.80 12.59 -11.24
N SER A 206 -17.76 13.14 -11.88
CA SER A 206 -17.68 14.53 -12.31
C SER A 206 -18.95 14.91 -13.08
N THR A 207 -19.86 15.63 -12.43
CA THR A 207 -21.09 16.13 -13.04
C THR A 207 -20.72 17.28 -13.97
N PRO A 208 -21.20 17.32 -15.22
CA PRO A 208 -20.98 18.47 -16.10
C PRO A 208 -21.45 19.77 -15.43
N PRO A 209 -20.78 20.91 -15.66
CA PRO A 209 -21.16 22.18 -15.04
C PRO A 209 -22.62 22.61 -15.29
N SER A 210 -23.23 22.11 -16.37
CA SER A 210 -24.63 22.35 -16.74
C SER A 210 -25.66 21.59 -15.90
N GLU A 211 -25.23 20.63 -15.08
CA GLU A 211 -26.09 19.77 -14.26
C GLU A 211 -25.83 19.94 -12.74
N LEU A 212 -25.03 20.93 -12.35
CA LEU A 212 -24.80 21.25 -10.94
C LEU A 212 -26.11 21.72 -10.28
N SER A 213 -26.51 21.06 -9.20
CA SER A 213 -27.68 21.49 -8.43
C SER A 213 -27.46 22.90 -7.86
N SER A 214 -28.56 23.65 -7.70
CA SER A 214 -28.55 24.98 -7.08
C SER A 214 -27.87 24.98 -5.70
N ASP A 215 -28.02 23.89 -4.95
CA ASP A 215 -27.37 23.70 -3.66
C ASP A 215 -25.84 23.58 -3.77
N VAL A 216 -25.32 22.86 -4.77
CA VAL A 216 -23.86 22.76 -4.99
C VAL A 216 -23.29 24.12 -5.38
N ILE A 217 -23.97 24.88 -6.23
CA ILE A 217 -23.54 26.25 -6.61
C ILE A 217 -23.50 27.16 -5.39
N ARG A 218 -24.55 27.13 -4.55
CA ARG A 218 -24.62 27.91 -3.31
C ARG A 218 -23.50 27.55 -2.33
N ASN A 219 -23.27 26.26 -2.12
CA ASN A 219 -22.24 25.78 -1.21
C ASN A 219 -20.84 26.06 -1.75
N LYS A 220 -20.64 26.00 -3.07
CA LYS A 220 -19.37 26.35 -3.73
C LYS A 220 -18.98 27.79 -3.41
N LYS A 221 -19.93 28.73 -3.53
CA LYS A 221 -19.71 30.13 -3.18
C LYS A 221 -19.32 30.30 -1.70
N LYS A 222 -20.10 29.72 -0.77
CA LYS A 222 -19.80 29.78 0.67
C LYS A 222 -18.42 29.21 1.02
N ILE A 223 -18.07 28.07 0.44
CA ILE A 223 -16.76 27.44 0.65
C ILE A 223 -15.65 28.35 0.13
N MET A 224 -15.81 28.93 -1.06
CA MET A 224 -14.82 29.82 -1.66
C MET A 224 -14.59 31.07 -0.80
N GLU A 225 -15.67 31.76 -0.39
CA GLU A 225 -15.62 32.93 0.48
C GLU A 225 -14.92 32.62 1.82
N PHE A 226 -15.33 31.54 2.49
CA PHE A 226 -14.71 31.12 3.75
C PHE A 226 -13.22 30.77 3.59
N MET A 227 -12.84 30.14 2.48
CA MET A 227 -11.43 29.84 2.22
C MET A 227 -10.60 31.10 2.00
N GLU A 228 -11.16 32.14 1.40
CA GLU A 228 -10.47 33.41 1.12
C GLU A 228 -10.40 34.33 2.35
N GLU A 229 -11.47 34.40 3.14
CA GLU A 229 -11.57 35.29 4.31
C GLU A 229 -10.87 34.72 5.55
N GLU A 230 -11.19 33.48 5.93
CA GLU A 230 -10.71 32.87 7.18
C GLU A 230 -9.40 32.08 7.02
N LYS A 231 -8.97 31.86 5.77
CA LYS A 231 -7.75 31.14 5.39
C LYS A 231 -7.50 29.84 6.19
N PRO A 232 -8.49 28.94 6.37
CA PRO A 232 -8.32 27.71 7.16
C PRO A 232 -7.26 26.77 6.56
N PHE A 233 -6.92 26.94 5.28
CA PHE A 233 -5.88 26.18 4.58
C PHE A 233 -4.47 26.37 5.16
N LEU A 234 -4.22 27.44 5.92
CA LEU A 234 -2.96 27.66 6.63
C LEU A 234 -2.74 26.64 7.76
N ASN A 235 -3.82 26.05 8.30
CA ASN A 235 -3.69 24.97 9.27
C ASN A 235 -3.17 23.69 8.57
N PRO A 236 -1.99 23.16 8.95
CA PRO A 236 -1.44 21.95 8.34
C PRO A 236 -2.28 20.69 8.63
N ASP A 237 -3.04 20.68 9.71
CA ASP A 237 -3.85 19.52 10.10
C ASP A 237 -5.28 19.56 9.55
N LEU A 238 -5.60 20.58 8.73
CA LEU A 238 -6.93 20.76 8.14
C LEU A 238 -7.40 19.47 7.45
N ASN A 239 -8.55 18.97 7.87
CA ASN A 239 -9.24 17.84 7.26
C ASN A 239 -10.71 18.18 6.93
N LEU A 240 -11.35 17.29 6.16
CA LEU A 240 -12.71 17.48 5.69
C LEU A 240 -13.72 17.66 6.83
N THR A 241 -13.53 16.96 7.95
CA THR A 241 -14.42 17.07 9.12
C THR A 241 -14.30 18.43 9.78
N GLN A 242 -13.07 18.93 9.95
CA GLN A 242 -12.84 20.26 10.51
C GLN A 242 -13.44 21.35 9.61
N LEU A 243 -13.22 21.28 8.30
CA LEU A 243 -13.80 22.26 7.38
C LEU A 243 -15.34 22.22 7.40
N SER A 244 -15.92 21.01 7.46
CA SER A 244 -17.36 20.80 7.62
C SER A 244 -17.91 21.44 8.89
N GLN A 245 -17.24 21.25 10.02
CA GLN A 245 -17.63 21.85 11.30
C GLN A 245 -17.54 23.37 11.28
N MET A 246 -16.46 23.93 10.72
CA MET A 246 -16.27 25.37 10.57
C MET A 246 -17.36 26.02 9.71
N LEU A 247 -17.71 25.39 8.58
CA LEU A 247 -18.73 25.88 7.66
C LEU A 247 -20.17 25.60 8.14
N LYS A 248 -20.34 24.73 9.14
CA LYS A 248 -21.65 24.16 9.53
C LYS A 248 -22.39 23.52 8.35
N ILE A 249 -21.65 22.91 7.43
CA ILE A 249 -22.16 22.16 6.27
C ILE A 249 -21.80 20.68 6.47
N PRO A 250 -22.70 19.72 6.25
CA PRO A 250 -22.36 18.30 6.37
C PRO A 250 -21.15 17.91 5.51
N ALA A 251 -20.24 17.11 6.06
CA ALA A 251 -18.98 16.76 5.38
C ALA A 251 -19.18 16.06 4.03
N SER A 252 -20.26 15.29 3.87
CA SER A 252 -20.65 14.69 2.59
C SER A 252 -20.93 15.76 1.53
N VAL A 253 -21.66 16.82 1.90
CA VAL A 253 -21.99 17.96 1.03
C VAL A 253 -20.76 18.79 0.72
N VAL A 254 -19.86 19.01 1.70
CA VAL A 254 -18.56 19.68 1.45
C VAL A 254 -17.74 18.87 0.44
N SER A 255 -17.64 17.55 0.63
CA SER A 255 -16.88 16.70 -0.29
C SER A 255 -17.50 16.66 -1.68
N GLU A 256 -18.82 16.56 -1.79
CA GLU A 256 -19.55 16.60 -3.06
C GLU A 256 -19.33 17.94 -3.77
N THR A 257 -19.42 19.04 -3.04
CA THR A 257 -19.20 20.39 -3.59
C THR A 257 -17.75 20.57 -4.03
N VAL A 258 -16.78 20.03 -3.30
CA VAL A 258 -15.36 20.05 -3.69
C VAL A 258 -15.12 19.22 -4.96
N ASN A 259 -15.62 17.98 -4.99
CA ASN A 259 -15.46 17.09 -6.12
C ASN A 259 -16.17 17.60 -7.39
N SER A 260 -17.47 17.89 -7.32
CA SER A 260 -18.26 18.29 -8.50
C SER A 260 -18.17 19.78 -8.80
N GLY A 261 -18.09 20.63 -7.77
CA GLY A 261 -18.09 22.08 -7.94
C GLY A 261 -16.72 22.67 -8.29
N PHE A 262 -15.61 22.06 -7.83
CA PHE A 262 -14.25 22.53 -8.10
C PHE A 262 -13.41 21.56 -8.93
N ASP A 263 -13.95 20.39 -9.29
CA ASP A 263 -13.26 19.32 -10.03
C ASP A 263 -11.94 18.89 -9.39
N LYS A 264 -11.93 18.80 -8.05
CA LYS A 264 -10.76 18.46 -7.24
C LYS A 264 -11.18 17.57 -6.07
N ASN A 265 -10.27 16.70 -5.63
CA ASN A 265 -10.41 16.11 -4.29
C ASN A 265 -10.05 17.16 -3.21
N PHE A 266 -10.40 16.88 -1.94
CA PHE A 266 -10.14 17.78 -0.82
C PHE A 266 -8.67 18.20 -0.68
N ASN A 267 -7.74 17.24 -0.84
CA ASN A 267 -6.31 17.52 -0.78
C ASN A 267 -5.87 18.55 -1.84
N ASP A 268 -6.22 18.31 -3.11
CA ASP A 268 -5.89 19.18 -4.23
C ASP A 268 -6.59 20.54 -4.12
N PHE A 269 -7.82 20.55 -3.58
CA PHE A 269 -8.57 21.77 -3.29
C PHE A 269 -7.82 22.67 -2.29
N VAL A 270 -7.52 22.16 -1.10
CA VAL A 270 -6.82 22.92 -0.05
C VAL A 270 -5.43 23.34 -0.53
N ASN A 271 -4.67 22.42 -1.13
CA ASN A 271 -3.31 22.73 -1.59
C ASN A 271 -3.30 23.77 -2.72
N SER A 272 -4.37 23.90 -3.50
CA SER A 272 -4.46 24.99 -4.49
C SER A 272 -4.55 26.37 -3.86
N TYR A 273 -5.18 26.50 -2.68
CA TYR A 273 -5.13 27.73 -1.89
C TYR A 273 -3.75 27.96 -1.27
N ARG A 274 -3.13 26.92 -0.71
CA ARG A 274 -1.76 27.02 -0.15
C ARG A 274 -0.75 27.50 -1.18
N VAL A 275 -0.79 26.99 -2.41
CA VAL A 275 0.12 27.43 -3.49
C VAL A 275 -0.16 28.89 -3.89
N LYS A 276 -1.43 29.29 -3.98
CA LYS A 276 -1.78 30.69 -4.25
C LYS A 276 -1.23 31.62 -3.17
N GLU A 277 -1.32 31.25 -1.90
CA GLU A 277 -0.76 32.03 -0.79
C GLU A 277 0.77 32.10 -0.85
N VAL A 278 1.46 31.00 -1.17
CA VAL A 278 2.91 31.03 -1.40
C VAL A 278 3.26 32.02 -2.52
N GLN A 279 2.52 32.00 -3.63
CA GLN A 279 2.75 32.93 -4.74
C GLN A 279 2.51 34.39 -4.32
N ALA A 280 1.49 34.65 -3.50
CA ALA A 280 1.22 35.98 -2.95
C ALA A 280 2.36 36.46 -2.03
N MET A 281 2.78 35.65 -1.06
CA MET A 281 3.90 35.97 -0.16
C MET A 281 5.22 36.20 -0.92
N LEU A 282 5.47 35.46 -2.00
CA LEU A 282 6.65 35.66 -2.85
C LEU A 282 6.59 37.00 -3.61
N LYS A 283 5.41 37.41 -4.09
CA LYS A 283 5.19 38.73 -4.71
C LYS A 283 5.34 39.89 -3.72
N GLU A 284 4.96 39.67 -2.47
CA GLU A 284 5.15 40.63 -1.37
C GLU A 284 6.60 40.70 -0.87
N GLY A 285 7.53 39.93 -1.45
CA GLY A 285 8.94 39.96 -1.08
C GLY A 285 9.28 39.23 0.23
N LYS A 286 8.37 38.42 0.80
CA LYS A 286 8.62 37.68 2.06
C LYS A 286 9.83 36.75 2.03
N GLN A 287 10.30 36.37 0.83
CA GLN A 287 11.52 35.60 0.62
C GLN A 287 12.81 36.30 1.09
N GLN A 288 12.76 37.61 1.36
CA GLN A 288 13.87 38.35 1.97
C GLN A 288 14.04 38.04 3.47
N GLN A 289 12.97 37.57 4.12
CA GLN A 289 12.91 37.32 5.57
C GLN A 289 12.83 35.82 5.89
N LEU A 290 12.18 35.05 5.03
CA LEU A 290 11.96 33.62 5.21
C LEU A 290 12.58 32.84 4.06
N SER A 291 13.15 31.67 4.39
CA SER A 291 13.46 30.69 3.36
C SER A 291 12.19 30.26 2.63
N LEU A 292 12.32 29.82 1.38
CA LEU A 292 11.19 29.30 0.59
C LEU A 292 10.44 28.16 1.29
N LEU A 293 11.17 27.34 2.06
CA LEU A 293 10.56 26.29 2.89
C LEU A 293 9.82 26.86 4.09
N GLY A 294 10.34 27.94 4.71
CA GLY A 294 9.65 28.68 5.77
C GLY A 294 8.33 29.26 5.27
N ILE A 295 8.32 29.91 4.10
CA ILE A 295 7.09 30.41 3.47
C ILE A 295 6.10 29.26 3.23
N ALA A 296 6.56 28.11 2.74
CA ALA A 296 5.69 26.95 2.55
C ALA A 296 5.07 26.47 3.87
N TYR A 297 5.82 26.49 4.97
CA TYR A 297 5.31 26.11 6.28
C TYR A 297 4.29 27.10 6.84
N GLU A 298 4.52 28.41 6.67
CA GLU A 298 3.52 29.45 6.98
C GLU A 298 2.24 29.25 6.16
N CYS A 299 2.35 28.77 4.93
CA CYS A 299 1.22 28.45 4.06
C CYS A 299 0.55 27.09 4.37
N GLY A 300 0.91 26.42 5.48
CA GLY A 300 0.27 25.18 5.93
C GLY A 300 0.81 23.89 5.30
N PHE A 301 1.92 23.92 4.54
CA PHE A 301 2.61 22.67 4.17
C PHE A 301 3.36 22.10 5.37
N ASN A 302 3.37 20.78 5.54
CA ASN A 302 4.10 20.12 6.63
C ASN A 302 5.37 19.35 6.18
N SER A 303 5.68 19.40 4.89
CA SER A 303 6.84 18.68 4.34
C SER A 303 7.33 19.32 3.04
N LYS A 304 8.66 19.46 2.93
CA LYS A 304 9.35 19.91 1.71
C LYS A 304 8.97 19.10 0.47
N ALA A 305 8.84 17.78 0.63
CA ALA A 305 8.49 16.88 -0.46
C ALA A 305 7.08 17.17 -1.02
N THR A 306 6.09 17.38 -0.14
CA THR A 306 4.72 17.71 -0.55
C THR A 306 4.66 19.08 -1.19
N PHE A 307 5.29 20.08 -0.57
CA PHE A 307 5.37 21.44 -1.13
C PHE A 307 5.93 21.43 -2.55
N ASN A 308 7.13 20.87 -2.74
CA ASN A 308 7.78 20.82 -4.05
C ASN A 308 6.91 20.12 -5.11
N ARG A 309 6.30 18.98 -4.75
CA ARG A 309 5.44 18.19 -5.65
C ARG A 309 4.19 18.96 -6.04
N VAL A 310 3.46 19.51 -5.06
CA VAL A 310 2.19 20.20 -5.30
C VAL A 310 2.41 21.51 -6.04
N PHE A 311 3.40 22.30 -5.63
CA PHE A 311 3.74 23.55 -6.31
C PHE A 311 4.06 23.27 -7.78
N LYS A 312 4.97 22.34 -8.08
CA LYS A 312 5.30 21.97 -9.47
C LYS A 312 4.08 21.44 -10.24
N LYS A 313 3.21 20.65 -9.61
CA LYS A 313 1.96 20.15 -10.23
C LYS A 313 1.04 21.30 -10.64
N LEU A 314 0.92 22.35 -9.83
CA LEU A 314 -0.02 23.45 -10.06
C LEU A 314 0.56 24.60 -10.90
N THR A 315 1.87 24.82 -10.85
CA THR A 315 2.54 25.95 -11.53
C THR A 315 3.40 25.54 -12.72
N ASN A 316 3.55 24.24 -12.99
CA ASN A 316 4.46 23.66 -13.99
C ASN A 316 5.94 24.07 -13.82
N THR A 317 6.31 24.70 -12.71
CA THR A 317 7.66 25.22 -12.44
C THR A 317 8.09 24.83 -11.03
N SER A 318 9.40 24.68 -10.78
CA SER A 318 9.85 24.42 -9.41
C SER A 318 9.65 25.66 -8.53
N PRO A 319 9.44 25.49 -7.21
CA PRO A 319 9.37 26.63 -6.28
C PRO A 319 10.58 27.57 -6.39
N SER A 320 11.78 27.00 -6.53
CA SER A 320 13.03 27.77 -6.66
C SER A 320 13.09 28.58 -7.95
N GLN A 321 12.66 28.00 -9.07
CA GLN A 321 12.58 28.69 -10.36
C GLN A 321 11.58 29.84 -10.29
N TYR A 322 10.43 29.61 -9.67
CA TYR A 322 9.39 30.63 -9.51
C TYR A 322 9.88 31.79 -8.63
N SER A 323 10.45 31.50 -7.45
CA SER A 323 11.01 32.51 -6.54
C SER A 323 12.11 33.35 -7.21
N ALA A 324 13.01 32.72 -7.96
CA ALA A 324 14.06 33.42 -8.70
C ALA A 324 13.51 34.37 -9.79
N SER A 325 12.38 34.03 -10.41
CA SER A 325 11.72 34.90 -11.39
C SER A 325 11.14 36.18 -10.76
N GLN A 326 10.67 36.10 -9.51
CA GLN A 326 10.07 37.23 -8.82
C GLN A 326 11.12 38.25 -8.33
N ASN A 327 12.34 37.81 -8.00
CA ASN A 327 13.44 38.70 -7.59
C ASN A 327 14.05 39.55 -8.73
N LYS A 328 13.69 39.26 -9.99
CA LYS A 328 14.19 40.00 -11.17
C LYS A 328 13.26 41.13 -11.62
N THR A 329 12.11 41.26 -10.96
CA THR A 329 11.12 42.35 -11.10
C THR A 329 11.19 43.20 -9.86
#